data_AF-A0A964P0R6-F1
#
_entry.id   AF-A0A964P0R6-F1
#
_cell.length_a   1.000
_cell.length_b   1.000
_cell.length_c   1.000
_cell.angle_alpha   90.00
_cell.angle_beta   90.00
_cell.angle_gamma   90.00
#
_symmetry.space_group_name_H-M   'P 1'
#
loop_
_entity.id
_entity.type
_entity.pdbx_description
1 polymer ?
#
loop_
_entity_poly.entity_id
_entity_poly.type
_entity_poly.pdbx_seq_one_letter_code
_entity_poly.pdbx_strand_id
1 'polypeptide(L)'
;MAGACNDITVPRTVHARRSHHGRSGRSDIVSDGGWFGLFAPAKTPADIVTRLHEEVRKARADPSINEKLTGLGLGPLGTSPAAFKQQVSDDIKKFAEMARLAGIQPE
;
A
#
# COMPACT_ATOMS: atom_id res chain seq x y z
N MET A 1 -44.51 -42.88 -10.35
CA MET A 1 -45.50 -42.14 -9.55
C MET A 1 -44.70 -41.41 -8.47
N ALA A 2 -44.33 -40.14 -8.65
CA ALA A 2 -45.13 -38.94 -8.35
C ALA A 2 -45.56 -38.94 -6.87
N GLY A 3 -45.28 -37.95 -6.03
CA GLY A 3 -44.64 -36.65 -6.21
C GLY A 3 -44.63 -35.91 -4.85
N ALA A 4 -43.93 -34.77 -4.85
CA ALA A 4 -44.10 -33.56 -4.04
C ALA A 4 -44.86 -33.63 -2.69
N CYS A 5 -44.22 -33.13 -1.63
CA CYS A 5 -44.76 -32.03 -0.83
C CYS A 5 -43.63 -31.18 -0.24
N ASN A 6 -43.59 -29.95 -0.72
CA ASN A 6 -42.86 -28.78 -0.26
C ASN A 6 -43.50 -28.31 1.07
N ASP A 7 -42.71 -27.94 2.10
CA ASP A 7 -42.78 -26.67 2.85
C ASP A 7 -42.03 -26.73 4.22
N ILE A 8 -41.38 -25.59 4.57
CA ILE A 8 -40.89 -25.13 5.90
C ILE A 8 -39.74 -25.94 6.57
N THR A 9 -38.49 -25.49 6.68
CA THR A 9 -38.04 -24.36 7.53
C THR A 9 -36.55 -24.03 7.24
N VAL A 10 -36.23 -22.78 6.97
CA VAL A 10 -34.85 -22.25 6.89
C VAL A 10 -34.29 -22.09 8.32
N PRO A 11 -33.01 -22.45 8.57
CA PRO A 11 -32.22 -21.51 9.37
C PRO A 11 -30.80 -21.27 8.84
N ARG A 12 -30.45 -19.98 8.89
CA ARG A 12 -29.17 -19.44 9.36
C ARG A 12 -28.04 -19.21 8.36
N THR A 13 -28.12 -18.00 7.82
CA THR A 13 -27.09 -16.94 7.92
C THR A 13 -26.14 -16.78 6.75
N VAL A 14 -26.67 -16.05 5.77
CA VAL A 14 -25.97 -15.04 4.95
C VAL A 14 -24.88 -14.29 5.74
N HIS A 15 -23.76 -14.09 5.06
CA HIS A 15 -22.74 -13.06 5.22
C HIS A 15 -22.88 -12.06 6.38
N ALA A 16 -21.94 -12.12 7.34
CA ALA A 16 -21.45 -10.94 8.06
C ALA A 16 -20.15 -11.27 8.82
N ARG A 17 -19.00 -11.24 8.15
CA ARG A 17 -17.72 -11.10 8.88
C ARG A 17 -17.62 -9.64 9.32
N ARG A 18 -18.19 -9.34 10.50
CA ARG A 18 -18.00 -8.08 11.22
C ARG A 18 -16.52 -7.92 11.54
N SER A 19 -15.81 -7.09 10.79
CA SER A 19 -14.55 -6.51 11.24
C SER A 19 -14.88 -5.34 12.16
N HIS A 20 -14.84 -5.60 13.46
CA HIS A 20 -15.09 -4.62 14.49
C HIS A 20 -13.79 -3.88 14.87
N HIS A 21 -13.77 -2.59 14.57
CA HIS A 21 -13.20 -1.46 15.33
C HIS A 21 -11.81 -0.87 15.00
N GLY A 22 -11.87 0.45 14.75
CA GLY A 22 -10.77 1.44 14.79
C GLY A 22 -11.26 2.92 14.75
N ARG A 23 -12.23 3.30 15.60
CA ARG A 23 -12.57 4.66 16.12
C ARG A 23 -12.50 5.92 15.21
N SER A 24 -13.32 6.04 14.17
CA SER A 24 -13.90 7.36 13.82
C SER A 24 -15.15 7.34 12.94
N GLY A 25 -15.69 6.16 12.56
CA GLY A 25 -16.94 6.08 11.80
C GLY A 25 -16.85 6.63 10.35
N ARG A 26 -15.65 7.00 9.89
CA ARG A 26 -15.39 7.48 8.54
C ARG A 26 -14.66 6.40 7.75
N SER A 27 -15.43 5.53 7.09
CA SER A 27 -14.91 4.46 6.22
C SER A 27 -14.42 4.97 4.85
N ASP A 28 -14.60 6.27 4.59
CA ASP A 28 -14.16 7.00 3.41
C ASP A 28 -12.72 7.52 3.51
N ILE A 29 -12.10 7.47 4.70
CA ILE A 29 -10.71 7.91 4.85
C ILE A 29 -9.77 6.82 4.37
N VAL A 30 -9.09 7.09 3.27
CA VAL A 30 -7.92 6.33 2.83
C VAL A 30 -6.69 6.89 3.55
N SER A 31 -6.08 6.11 4.43
CA SER A 31 -4.84 6.48 5.12
C SER A 31 -3.68 5.67 4.54
N ASP A 32 -3.03 6.20 3.50
CA ASP A 32 -1.77 5.65 3.02
C ASP A 32 -0.63 6.24 3.86
N GLY A 33 0.19 5.39 4.47
CA GLY A 33 1.40 5.86 5.15
C GLY A 33 2.35 6.50 4.13
N GLY A 34 2.96 7.64 4.50
CA GLY A 34 3.97 8.27 3.66
C GLY A 34 5.21 7.38 3.51
N TRP A 35 5.86 7.46 2.36
CA TRP A 35 7.09 6.72 2.07
C TRP A 35 8.24 7.66 1.71
N PHE A 36 9.46 7.15 1.87
CA PHE A 36 10.68 7.80 1.43
C PHE A 36 11.35 6.96 0.34
N GLY A 37 11.93 7.63 -0.64
CA GLY A 37 12.54 6.99 -1.80
C GLY A 37 13.76 7.73 -2.30
N LEU A 38 14.64 7.00 -2.98
CA LEU A 38 15.84 7.54 -3.59
C LEU A 38 15.66 7.56 -5.11
N PHE A 39 15.93 8.72 -5.72
CA PHE A 39 15.77 8.94 -7.15
C PHE A 39 17.12 9.25 -7.80
N ALA A 40 17.28 8.78 -9.04
CA ALA A 40 18.42 9.08 -9.89
C ALA A 40 17.90 9.76 -11.18
N PRO A 41 18.77 10.51 -11.91
CA PRO A 41 18.39 11.08 -13.20
C PRO A 41 17.79 10.06 -14.18
N ALA A 42 16.85 10.51 -15.03
CA ALA A 42 16.12 9.64 -15.94
C ALA A 42 17.02 8.83 -16.90
N LYS A 43 18.23 9.33 -17.19
CA LYS A 43 19.20 8.69 -18.09
C LYS A 43 20.28 7.89 -17.35
N THR A 44 20.13 7.66 -16.05
CA THR A 44 21.09 6.85 -15.29
C THR A 44 21.05 5.40 -15.80
N PRO A 45 22.20 4.82 -16.19
CA PRO A 45 22.29 3.43 -16.63
C PRO A 45 21.78 2.43 -15.57
N ALA A 46 21.17 1.34 -16.03
CA ALA A 46 20.49 0.36 -15.17
C ALA A 46 21.45 -0.37 -14.20
N ASP A 47 22.70 -0.55 -14.59
CA ASP A 47 23.77 -1.11 -13.75
C ASP A 47 24.09 -0.20 -12.55
N ILE A 48 24.11 1.12 -12.75
CA ILE A 48 24.31 2.09 -11.67
C ILE A 48 23.11 2.07 -10.70
N VAL A 49 21.88 2.00 -11.22
CA VAL A 49 20.68 1.88 -10.37
C VAL A 49 20.71 0.59 -9.56
N THR A 50 21.11 -0.51 -10.19
CA THR A 50 21.25 -1.81 -9.52
C THR A 50 22.31 -1.75 -8.42
N ARG A 51 23.47 -1.16 -8.70
CA ARG A 51 24.52 -0.97 -7.69
C ARG A 51 24.04 -0.11 -6.53
N LEU A 52 23.32 0.98 -6.80
CA LEU A 52 22.77 1.84 -5.74
C LEU A 52 21.80 1.08 -4.84
N HIS A 53 20.93 0.25 -5.43
CA HIS A 53 20.02 -0.60 -4.67
C HIS A 53 20.78 -1.60 -3.79
N GLU A 54 21.85 -2.21 -4.31
CA GLU A 54 22.69 -3.14 -3.55
C GLU A 54 23.37 -2.47 -2.36
N GLU A 55 23.89 -1.25 -2.53
CA GLU A 55 24.49 -0.51 -1.40
C GLU A 55 23.44 -0.11 -0.36
N VAL A 56 22.23 0.27 -0.77
CA VAL A 56 21.11 0.53 0.16
C VAL A 56 20.72 -0.75 0.91
N ARG A 57 20.69 -1.89 0.22
CA ARG A 57 20.41 -3.19 0.81
C ARG A 57 21.45 -3.56 1.86
N LYS A 58 22.73 -3.32 1.59
CA LYS A 58 23.83 -3.50 2.55
C LYS A 58 23.70 -2.56 3.76
N ALA A 59 23.39 -1.28 3.53
CA ALA A 59 23.19 -0.32 4.61
C ALA A 59 22.05 -0.76 5.54
N ARG A 60 20.94 -1.27 4.98
CA ARG A 60 19.84 -1.81 5.79
C ARG A 60 20.20 -3.08 6.58
N ALA A 61 21.28 -3.78 6.24
CA ALA A 61 21.73 -4.92 7.03
C ALA A 61 22.28 -4.51 8.40
N ASP A 62 22.61 -3.22 8.59
CA ASP A 62 23.00 -2.66 9.89
C ASP A 62 21.77 -2.53 10.81
N PRO A 63 21.74 -3.25 11.96
CA PRO A 63 20.64 -3.16 12.92
C PRO A 63 20.43 -1.74 13.47
N SER A 64 21.50 -0.96 13.65
CA SER A 64 21.43 0.40 14.19
C SER A 64 20.67 1.36 13.27
N ILE A 65 20.69 1.10 11.96
CA ILE A 65 19.91 1.87 10.98
C ILE A 65 18.43 1.50 11.12
N ASN A 66 18.10 0.22 11.23
CA ASN A 66 16.72 -0.21 11.41
C ASN A 66 16.11 0.28 12.73
N GLU A 67 16.88 0.27 13.82
CA GLU A 67 16.44 0.80 15.13
C GLU A 67 16.12 2.30 15.05
N LYS A 68 16.96 3.08 14.37
CA LYS A 68 16.71 4.51 14.16
C LYS A 68 15.45 4.73 13.31
N LEU A 69 15.30 3.99 12.22
CA LEU A 69 14.16 4.12 11.31
C LEU A 69 12.85 3.74 12.01
N THR A 70 12.84 2.61 12.73
CA THR A 70 11.68 2.18 13.52
C THR A 70 11.37 3.15 14.65
N GLY A 71 12.40 3.72 15.30
CA GLY A 71 12.23 4.80 16.29
C GLY A 71 11.59 6.07 15.72
N LEU A 72 11.74 6.32 14.42
CA LEU A 72 11.07 7.41 13.69
C LEU A 72 9.68 7.02 13.15
N GLY A 73 9.19 5.81 13.48
CA GLY A 73 7.92 5.28 12.97
C GLY A 73 7.97 4.82 11.51
N LEU A 74 9.17 4.65 10.94
CA LEU A 74 9.38 4.17 9.58
C LEU A 74 9.46 2.64 9.55
N GLY A 75 8.65 2.04 8.68
CA GLY A 75 8.62 0.59 8.45
C GLY A 75 9.80 0.09 7.60
N PRO A 76 9.97 -1.25 7.50
CA PRO A 76 11.13 -1.84 6.83
C PRO A 76 11.27 -1.37 5.38
N LEU A 77 12.43 -0.80 5.09
CA LEU A 77 12.85 -0.41 3.75
C LEU A 77 13.01 -1.67 2.88
N GLY A 78 12.59 -1.66 1.63
CA GLY A 78 13.07 -2.66 0.67
C GLY A 78 12.04 -3.22 -0.28
N THR A 79 11.68 -2.42 -1.27
CA THR A 79 11.16 -2.93 -2.54
C THR A 79 12.29 -2.95 -3.56
N SER A 80 12.23 -3.85 -4.54
CA SER A 80 13.17 -3.81 -5.68
C SER A 80 13.01 -2.49 -6.44
N PRO A 81 14.01 -2.04 -7.22
CA PRO A 81 13.87 -0.81 -8.00
C PRO A 81 12.65 -0.83 -8.93
N ALA A 82 12.32 -1.99 -9.49
CA ALA A 82 11.13 -2.18 -10.32
C ALA A 82 9.83 -2.05 -9.51
N ALA A 83 9.75 -2.68 -8.33
CA ALA A 83 8.58 -2.58 -7.47
C ALA A 83 8.40 -1.16 -6.92
N PHE A 84 9.49 -0.46 -6.59
CA PHE A 84 9.43 0.95 -6.20
C PHE A 84 8.94 1.83 -7.34
N LYS A 85 9.43 1.63 -8.57
CA LYS A 85 8.92 2.34 -9.76
C LYS A 85 7.42 2.13 -9.95
N GLN A 86 6.94 0.90 -9.74
CA GLN A 86 5.52 0.59 -9.83
C GLN A 86 4.71 1.32 -8.75
N GLN A 87 5.15 1.27 -7.49
CA GLN A 87 4.52 1.96 -6.37
C GLN A 87 4.36 3.47 -6.66
N VAL A 88 5.45 4.13 -7.07
CA VAL A 88 5.43 5.56 -7.42
C VAL A 88 4.43 5.83 -8.56
N SER A 89 4.41 4.98 -9.58
CA SER A 89 3.52 5.13 -10.73
C SER A 89 2.05 5.00 -10.34
N ASP A 90 1.73 4.12 -9.39
CA ASP A 90 0.36 3.90 -8.94
C ASP A 90 -0.10 4.98 -7.95
N ASP A 91 0.81 5.44 -7.08
CA ASP A 91 0.55 6.57 -6.19
C ASP A 91 0.30 7.86 -6.98
N ILE A 92 1.06 8.14 -8.04
CA ILE A 92 0.82 9.29 -8.93
C ILE A 92 -0.61 9.23 -9.49
N LYS A 93 -1.05 8.08 -10.01
CA LYS A 93 -2.41 7.93 -10.56
C LYS A 93 -3.47 8.13 -9.48
N LYS A 94 -3.27 7.52 -8.31
CA LYS A 94 -4.19 7.60 -7.17
C LYS A 94 -4.34 9.04 -6.71
N PHE A 95 -3.23 9.74 -6.45
CA PHE A 95 -3.28 11.11 -5.96
C PHE A 95 -3.78 12.09 -7.02
N ALA A 96 -3.50 11.85 -8.31
CA ALA A 96 -4.11 12.63 -9.39
C ALA A 96 -5.65 12.50 -9.41
N GLU A 97 -6.18 11.28 -9.24
CA GLU A 97 -7.63 11.09 -9.17
C GLU A 97 -8.23 11.70 -7.91
N MET A 98 -7.57 11.56 -6.77
CA MET A 98 -8.00 12.20 -5.52
C MET A 98 -8.02 13.74 -5.65
N ALA A 99 -6.99 14.34 -6.25
CA ALA A 99 -6.93 15.78 -6.50
C ALA A 99 -8.06 16.23 -7.43
N ARG A 100 -8.35 15.46 -8.49
CA ARG A 100 -9.45 15.72 -9.41
C ARG A 100 -10.81 15.66 -8.72
N LEU A 101 -11.06 14.64 -7.90
CA LEU A 101 -12.30 14.49 -7.13
C LEU A 101 -12.46 15.59 -6.07
N ALA A 102 -11.37 16.06 -5.49
CA ALA A 102 -11.35 17.14 -4.51
C ALA A 102 -11.38 18.55 -5.15
N GLY A 103 -11.29 18.66 -6.47
CA GLY A 103 -11.28 19.95 -7.18
C GLY A 103 -10.00 20.79 -7.00
N ILE A 104 -8.90 20.16 -6.58
CA ILE A 104 -7.60 20.82 -6.34
C ILE A 104 -6.97 21.20 -7.68
N GLN A 105 -6.54 22.45 -7.83
CA GLN A 105 -5.83 22.95 -9.02
C GLN A 105 -4.34 23.12 -8.71
N PRO A 106 -3.45 22.89 -9.70
CA PRO A 106 -2.06 23.32 -9.60
C PRO A 106 -2.02 24.86 -9.50
N GLU A 107 -1.13 25.35 -8.63
CA GLU A 107 -0.76 26.76 -8.52
C GLU A 107 -0.09 27.32 -9.80
#